data_AF-A0AAN8IGP1-F1
#
_entry.id   AF-A0AAN8IGP1-F1
#
_cell.length_a   1.000
_cell.length_b   1.000
_cell.length_c   1.000
_cell.angle_alpha   90.00
_cell.angle_beta   90.00
_cell.angle_gamma   90.00
#
_symmetry.space_group_name_H-M   'P 1'
#
loop_
_entity.id
_entity.type
_entity.pdbx_description
1 polymer ?
#
loop_
_entity_poly.entity_id
_entity_poly.type
_entity_poly.pdbx_seq_one_letter_code
_entity_poly.pdbx_strand_id
1 'polypeptide(L)' 'MASANEPLKKKQRRLKANCRERQRMHGLNDALDVLRQYVPITTQHQKLSKIETLRLA' A
#
# COMPACT_ATOMS: atom_id res chain seq x y z
N MET A 1 7.80 34.65 19.48
CA MET A 1 6.48 34.57 18.80
C MET A 1 6.52 33.45 17.77
N ALA A 2 5.65 32.46 17.85
CA ALA A 2 5.63 31.35 16.90
C ALA A 2 5.32 31.90 15.48
N SER A 3 6.21 31.65 14.53
CA SER A 3 6.04 32.08 13.14
C SER A 3 4.76 31.45 12.57
N ALA A 4 3.87 32.28 12.00
CA ALA A 4 2.59 31.86 11.43
C ALA A 4 2.68 30.78 10.33
N ASN A 5 3.89 30.42 9.89
CA ASN A 5 4.16 29.45 8.84
C ASN A 5 4.44 28.01 9.33
N GLU A 6 4.60 27.79 10.64
CA GLU A 6 4.83 26.46 11.22
C GLU A 6 3.71 25.42 10.93
N PRO A 7 2.40 25.74 11.00
CA PRO A 7 1.36 24.76 10.68
C PRO A 7 1.37 24.33 9.21
N LEU A 8 1.72 25.23 8.27
CA LEU A 8 1.81 24.93 6.85
C LEU A 8 2.98 23.98 6.54
N LYS A 9 4.16 24.23 7.14
CA LYS A 9 5.32 23.33 7.03
C LYS A 9 5.00 21.93 7.57
N LYS A 10 4.32 21.83 8.72
CA LYS A 10 3.88 20.54 9.29
C LYS A 10 2.92 19.80 8.34
N LYS A 11 1.95 20.52 7.75
CA LYS A 11 1.04 19.95 6.74
C LYS A 11 1.81 19.42 5.53
N GLN A 12 2.78 20.18 5.01
CA GLN A 12 3.55 19.77 3.84
C GLN A 12 4.44 18.54 4.12
N ARG A 13 5.07 18.47 5.30
CA ARG A 13 5.82 17.27 5.73
C ARG A 13 4.93 16.03 5.79
N ARG A 14 3.71 16.17 6.35
CA ARG A 14 2.73 15.09 6.40
C ARG A 14 2.28 14.64 5.01
N LEU A 15 2.01 15.57 4.10
CA LEU A 15 1.64 15.25 2.71
C LEU A 15 2.76 14.48 1.99
N LYS A 16 4.01 14.92 2.12
CA LYS A 16 5.18 14.23 1.57
C LYS A 16 5.33 12.82 2.16
N ALA A 17 5.16 12.65 3.47
CA ALA A 17 5.20 11.34 4.12
C ALA A 17 4.09 10.41 3.61
N ASN A 18 2.85 10.90 3.51
CA ASN A 18 1.73 10.12 3.00
C ASN A 18 1.94 9.69 1.55
N CYS A 19 2.55 10.53 0.72
CA CYS A 19 2.89 10.19 -0.66
C CYS A 19 3.90 9.04 -0.72
N ARG A 20 4.97 9.11 0.08
CA ARG A 20 5.96 8.02 0.18
C ARG A 20 5.34 6.71 0.66
N GLU A 21 4.48 6.76 1.66
CA GLU A 21 3.82 5.56 2.17
C GLU A 21 2.88 4.94 1.14
N ARG A 22 2.16 5.75 0.35
CA ARG A 22 1.39 5.24 -0.79
C ARG A 22 2.27 4.53 -1.80
N GLN A 23 3.41 5.11 -2.18
CA GLN A 23 4.36 4.47 -3.10
C GLN A 23 4.88 3.14 -2.55
N ARG A 24 5.21 3.09 -1.26
CA ARG A 24 5.62 1.84 -0.58
C ARG A 24 4.52 0.77 -0.66
N MET A 25 3.27 1.17 -0.40
CA MET A 25 2.11 0.28 -0.46
C MET A 25 1.79 -0.19 -1.87
N HIS A 26 2.04 0.61 -2.91
CA HIS A 26 1.93 0.16 -4.31
C HIS A 26 2.88 -1.01 -4.56
N GLY A 27 4.17 -0.87 -4.23
CA GLY A 27 5.13 -1.97 -4.39
C GLY A 27 4.76 -3.23 -3.61
N LEU A 28 4.23 -3.09 -2.38
CA LEU A 28 3.73 -4.23 -1.60
C LEU A 28 2.54 -4.92 -2.30
N ASN A 29 1.59 -4.14 -2.81
CA ASN A 29 0.41 -4.68 -3.48
C ASN A 29 0.79 -5.37 -4.80
N ASP A 30 1.76 -4.82 -5.54
CA ASP A 30 2.25 -5.41 -6.79
C ASP A 30 2.92 -6.77 -6.50
N ALA A 31 3.76 -6.86 -5.47
CA ALA A 31 4.35 -8.12 -5.04
C ALA A 31 3.29 -9.15 -4.59
N LEU A 32 2.23 -8.69 -3.93
CA LEU A 32 1.11 -9.56 -3.54
C LEU A 32 0.30 -10.04 -4.76
N ASP A 33 0.14 -9.20 -5.78
CA ASP A 33 -0.50 -9.59 -7.04
C ASP A 33 0.37 -10.59 -7.84
N VAL A 34 1.71 -10.48 -7.77
CA VAL A 34 2.61 -11.53 -8.27
C VAL A 34 2.40 -12.84 -7.50
N LEU A 35 2.34 -12.78 -6.17
CA LEU A 35 2.11 -13.98 -5.34
C LEU A 35 0.81 -14.70 -5.72
N ARG A 36 -0.27 -13.95 -6.01
CA ARG A 36 -1.55 -14.53 -6.45
C ARG A 36 -1.44 -15.41 -7.70
N GLN A 37 -0.48 -15.15 -8.59
CA GLN A 37 -0.29 -15.95 -9.81
C GLN A 37 0.21 -17.37 -9.53
N TYR A 38 0.86 -17.57 -8.38
CA TYR A 38 1.42 -18.87 -7.97
C TYR A 38 0.53 -19.62 -6.97
N VAL A 39 -0.51 -18.97 -6.44
CA VAL A 39 -1.47 -19.63 -5.53
C VAL A 39 -2.39 -20.53 -6.35
N PRO A 40 -2.47 -21.84 -6.05
CA PRO A 40 -3.33 -22.76 -6.79
C PRO A 40 -4.81 -22.48 -6.46
N ILE A 41 -5.53 -21.86 -7.39
CA ILE A 41 -6.97 -21.57 -7.28
C ILE A 41 -7.78 -22.35 -8.33
N THR A 42 -8.93 -22.89 -7.90
CA THR A 42 -9.86 -23.65 -8.75
C THR A 42 -10.69 -22.75 -9.67
N THR A 43 -10.79 -21.46 -9.35
CA THR A 43 -11.53 -20.44 -10.12
C THR A 43 -10.55 -19.43 -10.70
N GLN A 44 -10.16 -19.61 -11.97
CA GLN A 44 -9.17 -18.80 -12.68
C GLN A 44 -9.42 -17.27 -12.68
N HIS A 45 -10.62 -16.82 -12.34
CA HIS A 45 -11.01 -15.41 -12.33
C HIS A 45 -11.27 -14.81 -10.94
N GLN A 46 -11.06 -15.55 -9.85
CA GLN A 46 -11.30 -15.03 -8.50
C GLN A 46 -10.07 -14.30 -7.96
N LYS A 47 -10.16 -12.98 -7.76
CA LYS A 47 -9.13 -12.22 -7.04
C LYS A 47 -9.25 -12.49 -5.54
N LEU A 48 -8.33 -13.26 -4.99
CA LEU A 48 -8.23 -13.51 -3.55
C LEU A 48 -7.97 -12.21 -2.77
N SER A 49 -8.61 -12.06 -1.60
CA SER A 49 -8.29 -11.00 -0.66
C SER A 49 -6.85 -11.12 -0.15
N LYS A 50 -6.32 -10.08 0.49
CA LYS A 50 -4.93 -10.10 1.00
C LYS A 50 -4.69 -11.24 1.97
N ILE A 51 -5.63 -11.47 2.89
CA ILE A 51 -5.50 -12.50 3.93
C ILE A 51 -5.63 -13.90 3.32
N GLU A 52 -6.51 -14.10 2.35
CA GLU A 52 -6.65 -15.39 1.66
C GLU A 52 -5.40 -15.72 0.86
N THR A 53 -4.86 -14.76 0.10
CA THR A 53 -3.59 -14.95 -0.63
C THR A 53 -2.48 -15.39 0.31
N LEU A 54 -2.35 -14.76 1.48
CA LEU A 54 -1.30 -15.11 2.47
C LEU A 54 -1.55 -16.45 3.18
N ARG A 55 -2.79 -16.93 3.24
CA ARG A 55 -3.11 -18.22 3.85
C ARG A 55 -2.95 -19.41 2.89
N LEU A 56 -3.02 -19.15 1.59
CA LEU A 56 -3.00 -20.16 0.54
C LEU A 56 -1.68 -20.26 -0.23
N ALA A 57 -0.82 -19.24 -0.12
CA ALA A 57 0.56 -19.26 -0.58
C ALA A 57 1.44 -20.11 0.35
#